data_AF-K3XTU4-F1
#
_entry.id   AF-K3XTU4-F1
#
_cell.length_a   1.000
_cell.length_b   1.000
_cell.length_c   1.000
_cell.angle_alpha   90.00
_cell.angle_beta   90.00
_cell.angle_gamma   90.00
#
_symmetry.space_group_name_H-M   'P 1'
#
loop_
_entity.id
_entity.type
_entity.pdbx_description
1 polymer ?
#
loop_
_entity_poly.entity_id
_entity_poly.type
_entity_poly.pdbx_seq_one_letter_code
_entity_poly.pdbx_strand_id
1 'polypeptide(L)'
;MASNLTNQSRNVLSKKLLAGDKDAMDDINLFSVITVLSFLLSCPLMLFAEGVKFTPGYLQSSGLNLQELCIRAALAGFCFHGYQKLSYLILSRVSPVTHSVANCVKRVVVIVSSVIFFSTPISPVNALGTGAALGGVFLYSKLTRTKKPKNA
;
A
#
# COMPACT_ATOMS: atom_id res chain seq x y z
N MET A 1 -12.14 -6.18 3.18
CA MET A 1 -12.57 -6.07 1.77
C MET A 1 -12.71 -4.63 1.30
N ALA A 2 -13.25 -3.72 2.13
CA ALA A 2 -13.38 -2.28 1.80
C ALA A 2 -12.08 -1.63 1.30
N SER A 3 -10.93 -1.91 1.94
CA SER A 3 -9.62 -1.37 1.52
C SER A 3 -9.18 -1.80 0.12
N ASN A 4 -9.55 -3.00 -0.34
CA ASN A 4 -9.24 -3.43 -1.69
C ASN A 4 -10.07 -2.65 -2.70
N LEU A 5 -11.37 -2.46 -2.42
CA LEU A 5 -12.27 -1.72 -3.30
C LEU A 5 -11.82 -0.26 -3.43
N THR A 6 -11.61 0.44 -2.31
CA THR A 6 -11.22 1.85 -2.32
C THR A 6 -9.87 2.07 -2.99
N ASN A 7 -8.89 1.19 -2.75
CA ASN A 7 -7.55 1.33 -3.33
C ASN A 7 -7.54 1.04 -4.84
N GLN A 8 -8.38 0.11 -5.34
CA GLN A 8 -8.53 -0.14 -6.77
C GLN A 8 -9.30 0.99 -7.47
N SER A 9 -10.39 1.48 -6.86
CA SER A 9 -11.13 2.63 -7.38
C SER A 9 -10.25 3.87 -7.49
N ARG A 10 -9.40 4.13 -6.47
CA ARG A 10 -8.39 5.19 -6.52
C ARG A 10 -7.44 5.01 -7.70
N ASN A 11 -6.90 3.81 -7.91
CA ASN A 11 -5.96 3.57 -9.01
C ASN A 11 -6.59 3.80 -10.39
N VAL A 12 -7.85 3.40 -10.60
CA VAL A 12 -8.58 3.63 -11.85
C VAL A 12 -8.89 5.11 -12.05
N LEU A 13 -9.37 5.78 -11.00
CA LEU A 13 -9.69 7.21 -11.04
C LEU A 13 -8.45 8.06 -11.29
N SER A 14 -7.35 7.80 -10.57
CA SER A 14 -6.07 8.47 -10.78
C SER A 14 -5.58 8.30 -12.22
N LYS A 15 -5.77 7.13 -12.83
CA LYS A 15 -5.40 6.91 -14.24
C LYS A 15 -6.29 7.68 -15.21
N LYS A 16 -7.59 7.80 -14.93
CA LYS A 16 -8.51 8.63 -15.74
C LYS A 16 -8.13 10.11 -15.67
N LEU A 17 -7.79 10.61 -14.49
CA LEU A 17 -7.35 12.00 -14.28
C LEU A 17 -6.03 12.29 -15.02
N LEU A 18 -5.07 11.36 -14.98
CA LEU A 18 -3.80 11.47 -15.73
C LEU A 18 -3.98 11.41 -17.26
N ALA A 19 -5.03 10.77 -17.75
CA ALA A 19 -5.28 10.61 -19.19
C ALA A 19 -6.11 11.75 -19.80
N GLY A 20 -6.94 12.40 -19.00
CA GLY A 20 -7.87 13.44 -19.44
C GLY A 20 -7.26 14.84 -19.56
N ASP A 21 -6.13 15.11 -18.90
CA ASP A 21 -5.56 16.46 -18.81
C ASP A 21 -4.02 16.43 -18.89
N LYS A 22 -3.49 16.26 -20.12
CA LYS A 22 -2.05 16.09 -20.37
C LYS A 22 -1.22 17.35 -20.11
N ASP A 23 -1.85 18.53 -20.04
CA ASP A 23 -1.18 19.82 -19.89
C ASP A 23 -1.30 20.41 -18.47
N ALA A 24 -2.25 19.95 -17.63
CA ALA A 24 -2.47 20.52 -16.29
C ALA A 24 -1.85 19.73 -15.12
N MET A 25 -1.65 18.41 -15.22
CA MET A 25 -1.26 17.60 -14.06
C MET A 25 -0.23 16.50 -14.35
N ASP A 26 0.99 16.76 -13.87
CA ASP A 26 2.06 15.77 -13.80
C ASP A 26 1.79 14.72 -12.70
N ASP A 27 2.34 13.51 -12.85
CA ASP A 27 2.14 12.36 -11.95
C ASP A 27 2.43 12.70 -10.48
N ILE A 28 3.43 13.55 -10.29
CA ILE A 28 3.91 14.01 -8.99
C ILE A 28 2.93 15.01 -8.38
N ASN A 29 2.32 15.88 -9.19
CA ASN A 29 1.38 16.90 -8.71
C ASN A 29 0.06 16.26 -8.27
N LEU A 30 -0.46 15.31 -9.05
CA LEU A 30 -1.64 14.52 -8.67
C LEU A 30 -1.40 13.77 -7.35
N PHE A 31 -0.23 13.14 -7.20
CA PHE A 31 0.11 12.45 -5.96
C PHE A 31 0.22 13.40 -4.77
N SER A 32 0.81 14.58 -4.96
CA SER A 32 0.94 15.60 -3.92
C SER A 32 -0.43 16.08 -3.43
N VAL A 33 -1.33 16.42 -4.36
CA VAL A 33 -2.70 16.87 -4.06
C VAL A 33 -3.49 15.79 -3.31
N ILE A 34 -3.44 14.53 -3.76
CA ILE A 34 -4.13 13.42 -3.09
C ILE A 34 -3.58 13.23 -1.67
N THR A 35 -2.27 13.36 -1.47
CA THR A 35 -1.64 13.15 -0.16
C THR A 35 -2.01 14.27 0.82
N VAL A 36 -2.02 15.53 0.37
CA VAL A 36 -2.43 16.68 1.19
C VAL A 36 -3.92 16.56 1.58
N LEU A 37 -4.80 16.27 0.63
CA LEU A 37 -6.22 16.02 0.92
C LEU A 37 -6.43 14.85 1.89
N SER A 38 -5.70 13.75 1.70
CA SER A 38 -5.77 12.59 2.60
C SER A 38 -5.34 12.95 4.02
N PHE A 39 -4.30 13.77 4.17
CA PHE A 39 -3.84 14.26 5.46
C PHE A 39 -4.88 15.17 6.13
N LEU A 40 -5.43 16.14 5.40
CA LEU A 40 -6.45 17.06 5.91
C LEU A 40 -7.73 16.33 6.35
N LEU A 41 -8.12 15.26 5.65
CA LEU A 41 -9.31 14.48 5.99
C LEU A 41 -9.04 13.48 7.14
N SER A 42 -7.82 12.92 7.21
CA SER A 42 -7.45 11.94 8.23
C SER A 42 -7.08 12.57 9.57
N CYS A 43 -6.56 13.81 9.58
CA CYS A 43 -6.17 14.53 10.80
C CYS A 43 -7.34 14.73 11.79
N PRO A 44 -8.52 15.27 11.40
CA PRO A 44 -9.64 15.44 12.32
C PRO A 44 -10.22 14.09 12.79
N LEU A 45 -10.25 13.08 11.92
CA LEU A 45 -10.70 11.73 12.27
C LEU A 45 -9.77 11.06 13.31
N MET A 46 -8.46 11.24 13.15
CA MET A 46 -7.47 10.74 14.10
C MET A 46 -7.67 11.39 15.48
N LEU A 47 -7.82 12.71 15.53
CA LEU A 47 -8.05 13.44 16.78
C LEU A 47 -9.36 13.03 17.45
N PHE A 48 -10.42 12.79 16.67
CA PHE A 48 -11.71 12.34 17.20
C PHE A 48 -11.66 10.89 17.73
N ALA A 49 -10.95 9.98 17.04
CA ALA A 49 -10.92 8.56 17.41
C ALA A 49 -9.91 8.24 18.53
N GLU A 50 -8.74 8.88 18.54
CA GLU A 50 -7.64 8.55 19.45
C GLU A 50 -7.38 9.60 20.54
N GLY A 51 -8.05 10.77 20.48
CA GLY A 51 -7.67 12.04 21.11
C GLY A 51 -7.12 12.05 22.55
N VAL A 52 -7.46 11.08 23.40
CA VAL A 52 -6.96 11.00 24.80
C VAL A 52 -5.66 10.18 24.92
N LYS A 53 -5.45 9.18 24.06
CA LYS A 53 -4.31 8.24 24.11
C LYS A 53 -3.01 8.82 23.54
N PHE A 54 -3.11 9.92 22.81
CA PHE A 54 -1.97 10.63 22.21
C PHE A 54 -1.26 11.58 23.19
N THR A 55 -1.75 11.69 24.43
CA THR A 55 -1.14 12.54 25.45
C THR A 55 0.24 11.99 25.85
N PRO A 56 1.32 12.80 25.86
CA PRO A 56 2.68 12.33 26.15
C PRO A 56 2.81 11.63 27.52
N GLY A 57 1.97 12.00 28.50
CA GLY A 57 1.91 11.34 29.80
C GLY A 57 1.44 9.88 29.76
N TYR A 58 0.55 9.51 28.82
CA TYR A 58 0.08 8.12 28.65
C TYR A 58 1.11 7.26 27.89
N LEU A 59 1.83 7.88 26.95
CA LEU A 59 2.92 7.24 26.19
C LEU A 59 4.15 6.93 27.06
N GLN A 60 4.54 7.84 27.95
CA GLN A 60 5.61 7.59 28.93
C GLN A 60 5.22 6.52 29.95
N SER A 61 3.96 6.52 30.41
CA SER A 61 3.44 5.51 31.35
C SER A 61 3.35 4.10 30.74
N SER A 62 3.40 3.98 29.41
CA SER A 62 3.38 2.70 28.68
C SER A 62 4.78 2.06 28.54
N GLY A 63 5.82 2.66 29.12
CA GLY A 63 7.20 2.13 29.08
C GLY A 63 7.92 2.32 27.74
N LEU A 64 7.37 3.16 26.84
CA LEU A 64 7.94 3.42 25.52
C LEU A 64 8.79 4.68 25.52
N ASN A 65 10.00 4.59 24.97
CA ASN A 65 10.88 5.75 24.82
C ASN A 65 10.38 6.63 23.66
N LEU A 66 9.94 7.86 23.97
CA LEU A 66 9.38 8.79 22.98
C LEU A 66 10.34 9.03 21.80
N GLN A 67 11.64 9.12 22.07
CA GLN A 67 12.63 9.40 21.04
C GLN A 67 12.74 8.25 20.04
N GLU A 68 12.76 7.01 20.52
CA GLU A 68 12.82 5.83 19.67
C GLU A 68 11.52 5.64 18.88
N LEU A 69 10.37 5.90 19.51
CA LEU A 69 9.07 5.89 18.85
C LEU A 69 9.02 6.93 17.72
N CYS A 70 9.46 8.15 17.97
CA CYS A 70 9.52 9.21 16.96
C CYS A 70 10.43 8.84 15.79
N ILE A 71 11.63 8.30 16.06
CA ILE A 71 12.56 7.87 15.00
C ILE A 71 11.96 6.75 14.17
N ARG A 72 11.39 5.71 14.80
CA ARG A 72 10.75 4.58 14.10
C ARG A 72 9.53 5.04 13.30
N ALA A 73 8.72 5.93 13.86
CA ALA A 73 7.55 6.51 13.17
C ALA A 73 7.97 7.38 11.98
N ALA A 74 9.00 8.22 12.13
CA ALA A 74 9.53 9.03 11.04
C ALA A 74 10.12 8.16 9.93
N LEU A 75 10.88 7.13 10.26
CA LEU A 75 11.42 6.16 9.30
C LEU A 75 10.29 5.43 8.56
N ALA A 76 9.29 4.93 9.28
CA ALA A 76 8.14 4.26 8.69
C ALA A 76 7.35 5.20 7.76
N GLY A 77 7.13 6.45 8.17
CA GLY A 77 6.47 7.48 7.37
C GLY A 77 7.24 7.82 6.10
N PHE A 78 8.56 7.97 6.19
CA PHE A 78 9.42 8.21 5.05
C PHE A 78 9.41 7.03 4.06
N CYS A 79 9.58 5.80 4.54
CA CYS A 79 9.49 4.60 3.72
C CYS A 79 8.11 4.46 3.05
N PHE A 80 7.03 4.76 3.78
CA PHE A 80 5.68 4.72 3.25
C PHE A 80 5.47 5.76 2.14
N HIS A 81 5.93 7.00 2.35
CA HIS A 81 5.85 8.06 1.36
C HIS A 81 6.64 7.71 0.09
N GLY A 82 7.85 7.17 0.24
CA GLY A 82 8.67 6.68 -0.87
C GLY A 82 7.99 5.57 -1.66
N TYR A 83 7.42 4.58 -0.97
CA TYR A 83 6.61 3.53 -1.59
C TYR A 83 5.43 4.11 -2.37
N GLN A 84 4.73 5.07 -1.79
CA GLN A 84 3.52 5.61 -2.38
C GLN A 84 3.84 6.44 -3.65
N LYS A 85 4.93 7.22 -3.65
CA LYS A 85 5.44 7.90 -4.85
C LYS A 85 5.83 6.91 -5.95
N LEU A 86 6.61 5.88 -5.63
CA LEU A 86 7.02 4.86 -6.60
C LEU A 86 5.81 4.12 -7.20
N SER A 87 4.80 3.84 -6.37
CA SER A 87 3.58 3.17 -6.81
C SER A 87 2.78 4.01 -7.82
N TYR A 88 2.73 5.33 -7.64
CA TYR A 88 2.07 6.25 -8.58
C TYR A 88 2.87 6.43 -9.88
N LEU A 89 4.21 6.52 -9.79
CA LEU A 89 5.08 6.53 -10.97
C LEU A 89 4.88 5.26 -11.83
N ILE A 90 4.76 4.09 -11.20
CA ILE A 90 4.48 2.86 -11.94
C ILE A 90 3.08 2.93 -12.57
N LEU A 91 2.07 3.40 -11.83
CA LEU A 91 0.69 3.52 -12.32
C LEU A 91 0.58 4.43 -13.55
N SER A 92 1.41 5.47 -13.67
CA SER A 92 1.41 6.31 -14.86
C SER A 92 2.01 5.63 -16.09
N ARG A 93 2.93 4.69 -15.89
CA ARG A 93 3.59 3.92 -16.97
C ARG A 93 2.92 2.59 -17.30
N VAL A 94 2.06 2.04 -16.44
CA VAL A 94 1.38 0.75 -16.64
C VAL A 94 -0.14 0.87 -16.59
N SER A 95 -0.84 -0.16 -17.07
CA SER A 95 -2.29 -0.24 -16.95
C SER A 95 -2.72 -0.48 -15.48
N PRO A 96 -3.91 -0.01 -15.04
CA PRO A 96 -4.43 -0.27 -13.70
C PRO A 96 -4.49 -1.77 -13.37
N VAL A 97 -4.75 -2.62 -14.37
CA VAL A 97 -4.78 -4.08 -14.24
C VAL A 97 -3.38 -4.61 -13.88
N THR A 98 -2.34 -4.15 -14.57
CA THR A 98 -0.94 -4.55 -14.27
C THR A 98 -0.51 -4.08 -12.89
N HIS A 99 -0.89 -2.86 -12.49
CA HIS A 99 -0.60 -2.34 -11.15
C HIS A 99 -1.27 -3.17 -10.05
N SER A 100 -2.51 -3.60 -10.29
CA SER A 100 -3.24 -4.50 -9.38
C SER A 100 -2.51 -5.84 -9.19
N VAL A 101 -1.97 -6.43 -10.27
CA VAL A 101 -1.17 -7.68 -10.18
C VAL A 101 0.12 -7.46 -9.40
N ALA A 102 0.84 -6.36 -9.66
CA ALA A 102 2.03 -6.01 -8.90
C ALA A 102 1.73 -5.85 -7.40
N ASN A 103 0.58 -5.29 -7.05
CA ASN A 103 0.13 -5.18 -5.66
C ASN A 103 -0.15 -6.55 -5.02
N CYS A 104 -0.70 -7.52 -5.76
CA CYS A 104 -0.85 -8.90 -5.27
C CYS A 104 0.51 -9.56 -5.01
N VAL A 105 1.47 -9.43 -5.93
CA VAL A 105 2.82 -9.98 -5.74
C VAL A 105 3.53 -9.33 -4.56
N LYS A 106 3.41 -8.02 -4.38
CA LYS A 106 3.96 -7.32 -3.21
C LYS A 106 3.43 -7.90 -1.89
N ARG A 107 2.12 -8.17 -1.80
CA ARG A 107 1.52 -8.75 -0.59
C ARG A 107 2.08 -10.14 -0.30
N VAL A 108 2.23 -10.96 -1.33
CA VAL A 108 2.84 -12.29 -1.25
C VAL A 108 4.25 -12.21 -0.68
N VAL A 109 5.09 -11.34 -1.23
CA VAL A 109 6.47 -11.16 -0.76
C VAL A 109 6.50 -10.72 0.70
N VAL A 110 5.67 -9.76 1.09
CA VAL A 110 5.59 -9.30 2.48
C VAL A 110 5.17 -10.42 3.43
N ILE A 111 4.16 -11.23 3.08
CA ILE A 111 3.73 -12.36 3.90
C ILE A 111 4.86 -13.36 4.10
N VAL A 112 5.52 -13.79 3.01
CA VAL A 112 6.62 -14.77 3.08
C VAL A 112 7.79 -14.23 3.90
N SER A 113 8.20 -12.98 3.67
CA SER A 113 9.28 -12.35 4.45
C SER A 113 8.93 -12.22 5.93
N SER A 114 7.68 -11.86 6.27
CA SER A 114 7.24 -11.79 7.67
C SER A 114 7.26 -13.15 8.36
N VAL A 115 6.86 -14.22 7.66
CA VAL A 115 6.91 -15.58 8.19
C VAL A 115 8.34 -16.01 8.48
N ILE A 116 9.26 -15.77 7.55
CA ILE A 116 10.68 -16.13 7.70
C ILE A 116 11.32 -15.32 8.84
N PHE A 117 11.03 -14.03 8.93
CA PHE A 117 11.66 -13.13 9.90
C PHE A 117 11.12 -13.28 11.33
N PHE A 118 9.80 -13.38 11.48
CA PHE A 118 9.17 -13.48 12.80
C PHE A 118 8.99 -14.93 13.29
N SER A 119 9.31 -15.93 12.46
CA SER A 119 9.14 -17.36 12.77
C SER A 119 7.80 -17.66 13.45
N THR A 120 6.74 -16.98 13.00
CA THR A 120 5.43 -17.10 13.64
C THR A 120 4.90 -18.52 13.44
N PRO A 121 4.45 -19.21 14.49
CA PRO A 121 3.94 -20.57 14.35
C PRO A 121 2.66 -20.55 13.52
N ILE A 122 2.76 -21.01 12.27
CA ILE A 122 1.64 -21.10 11.36
C ILE A 122 0.99 -22.47 11.56
N SER A 123 -0.30 -22.48 11.92
CA SER A 123 -1.10 -23.70 11.92
C SER A 123 -1.05 -24.35 10.51
N PRO A 124 -0.94 -25.68 10.38
CA PRO A 124 -0.84 -26.35 9.08
C PRO A 124 -1.98 -26.00 8.11
N VAL A 125 -3.17 -25.67 8.61
CA VAL A 125 -4.30 -25.19 7.81
C VAL A 125 -4.03 -23.79 7.23
N ASN A 126 -3.43 -22.88 8.00
CA ASN A 126 -3.02 -21.56 7.53
C ASN A 126 -1.86 -21.66 6.53
N ALA A 127 -0.95 -22.62 6.72
CA ALA A 127 0.14 -22.86 5.77
C ALA A 127 -0.39 -23.35 4.42
N LEU A 128 -1.34 -24.30 4.43
CA LEU A 128 -2.02 -24.76 3.21
C LEU A 128 -2.83 -23.65 2.53
N GLY A 129 -3.60 -22.86 3.29
CA GLY A 129 -4.36 -21.73 2.75
C GLY A 129 -3.45 -20.65 2.14
N THR A 130 -2.33 -20.35 2.80
CA THR A 130 -1.32 -19.41 2.29
C THR A 130 -0.64 -19.97 1.04
N GLY A 131 -0.27 -21.26 1.02
CA GLY A 131 0.29 -21.93 -0.15
C GLY A 131 -0.65 -21.93 -1.36
N ALA A 132 -1.93 -22.21 -1.15
CA ALA A 132 -2.95 -22.17 -2.20
C ALA A 132 -3.16 -20.73 -2.74
N ALA A 133 -3.19 -19.73 -1.86
CA ALA A 133 -3.29 -18.33 -2.26
C ALA A 133 -2.05 -17.86 -3.06
N LEU A 134 -0.85 -18.26 -2.61
CA LEU A 134 0.41 -18.00 -3.31
C LEU A 134 0.43 -18.67 -4.69
N GLY A 135 0.01 -19.94 -4.77
CA GLY A 135 -0.11 -20.69 -6.02
C GLY A 135 -1.10 -20.04 -6.99
N GLY A 136 -2.27 -19.61 -6.50
CA GLY A 136 -3.27 -18.91 -7.31
C GLY A 136 -2.76 -17.59 -7.87
N VAL A 137 -2.05 -16.78 -7.08
CA VAL A 137 -1.42 -15.53 -7.53
C VAL A 137 -0.33 -15.80 -8.57
N PHE A 138 0.50 -16.82 -8.35
CA PHE A 138 1.55 -17.23 -9.29
C PHE A 138 0.96 -17.66 -10.63
N LEU A 139 -0.09 -18.49 -10.61
CA LEU A 139 -0.75 -18.98 -11.82
C LEU A 139 -1.45 -17.84 -12.57
N TYR A 140 -2.16 -16.95 -11.88
CA TYR A 140 -2.78 -15.76 -12.48
C TYR A 140 -1.74 -14.85 -13.15
N SER A 141 -0.59 -14.64 -12.50
CA SER A 141 0.51 -13.84 -13.06
C SER A 141 1.09 -14.48 -14.34
N LYS A 142 1.27 -15.80 -14.36
CA LYS A 142 1.72 -16.56 -15.53
C LYS A 142 0.72 -16.47 -16.69
N LEU A 143 -0.57 -16.68 -16.41
CA LEU A 143 -1.63 -16.66 -17.43
C LEU A 143 -1.87 -15.26 -18.03
N THR A 144 -1.72 -14.23 -17.20
CA THR A 144 -1.83 -12.84 -17.67
C THR A 144 -0.62 -12.45 -18.54
N ARG A 145 0.58 -13.02 -18.27
CA ARG A 145 1.76 -12.84 -19.13
C ARG A 145 1.65 -13.55 -20.48
N THR A 146 1.04 -14.73 -20.53
CA THR A 146 0.88 -15.50 -21.79
C THR A 146 -0.22 -14.94 -22.70
N LYS A 147 -1.19 -14.20 -22.16
CA LYS A 147 -2.25 -13.52 -22.97
C LYS A 147 -1.81 -12.22 -23.65
N LYS A 148 -0.54 -11.82 -23.66
CA LYS A 148 -0.09 -10.75 -24.56
C LYS A 148 -0.11 -11.28 -26.01
N PRO A 149 -0.98 -10.82 -26.92
CA PRO A 149 -0.71 -11.00 -28.33
C PRO A 149 0.59 -10.24 -28.65
N LYS A 150 1.53 -10.99 -29.23
CA LYS A 150 2.72 -10.46 -29.87
C LYS A 150 2.29 -9.83 -31.20
N ASN A 151 1.82 -8.59 -31.16
CA ASN A 151 1.72 -7.72 -32.34
C ASN A 151 2.58 -6.50 -31.99
N ALA A 152 3.83 -6.46 -32.48
CA ALA A 152 4.23 -5.85 -33.74
C ALA A 152 4.13 -4.32 -33.65
#